data_AF-A0A3A0CXR6-F1
#
_entry.id   AF-A0A3A0CXR6-F1
#
_cell.length_a   1.000
_cell.length_b   1.000
_cell.length_c   1.000
_cell.angle_alpha   90.00
_cell.angle_beta   90.00
_cell.angle_gamma   90.00
#
_symmetry.space_group_name_H-M   'P 1'
#
loop_
_entity.id
_entity.type
_entity.pdbx_description
1 polymer ?
#
loop_
_entity_poly.entity_id
_entity_poly.type
_entity_poly.pdbx_seq_one_letter_code
_entity_poly.pdbx_strand_id
1 'polypeptide(L)'
;PNNEEGHKRLQAKLKSLLRQIEGMEHIIPLQRFLGQRIPLAGVAHQNGTIRFGNDPKTSALDANCKAHEVDNLYVVDASFFPSSGAVNPALTIIANALRVGDHLLQRLK
;
A
#
# COMPACT_ATOMS: atom_id res chain seq x y z
N PRO A 1 1.11 12.66 -6.85
CA PRO A 1 0.25 13.78 -6.43
C PRO A 1 -0.89 14.00 -7.43
N ASN A 2 -1.82 13.04 -7.51
CA ASN A 2 -2.89 13.03 -8.50
C ASN A 2 -4.27 13.46 -7.93
N ASN A 3 -4.37 13.74 -6.62
CA ASN A 3 -5.64 14.09 -5.97
C ASN A 3 -5.55 15.40 -5.16
N GLU A 4 -4.94 16.42 -5.75
CA GLU A 4 -4.76 17.73 -5.11
C GLU A 4 -6.10 18.44 -4.83
N GLU A 5 -7.07 18.31 -5.73
CA GLU A 5 -8.40 18.89 -5.55
C GLU A 5 -9.15 18.24 -4.38
N GLY A 6 -9.15 16.91 -4.29
CA GLY A 6 -9.72 16.18 -3.15
C GLY A 6 -9.05 16.55 -1.84
N HIS A 7 -7.72 16.66 -1.82
CA HIS A 7 -6.97 17.11 -0.66
C HIS A 7 -7.37 18.52 -0.20
N LYS A 8 -7.47 19.49 -1.13
CA LYS A 8 -7.91 20.87 -0.82
C LYS A 8 -9.33 20.89 -0.25
N ARG A 9 -10.26 20.12 -0.83
CA ARG A 9 -11.64 20.00 -0.34
C ARG A 9 -11.69 19.41 1.07
N LEU A 10 -10.92 18.36 1.35
CA LEU A 10 -10.83 17.75 2.67
C LEU A 10 -10.33 18.74 3.71
N GLN A 11 -9.25 19.48 3.41
CA GLN A 11 -8.71 20.51 4.31
C GLN A 11 -9.73 21.62 4.59
N ALA A 12 -10.43 22.12 3.56
CA ALA A 12 -11.44 23.15 3.72
C ALA A 12 -12.61 22.68 4.61
N LYS A 13 -13.09 21.44 4.38
CA LYS A 13 -14.17 20.86 5.18
C LYS A 13 -13.76 20.66 6.64
N LEU A 14 -12.55 20.12 6.88
CA LEU A 14 -12.03 19.93 8.22
C LEU A 14 -11.91 21.26 8.98
N LYS A 15 -11.37 22.31 8.34
CA LYS A 15 -11.30 23.65 8.93
C LYS A 15 -12.68 24.20 9.28
N SER A 16 -13.67 24.02 8.39
CA SER A 16 -15.05 24.46 8.64
C SER A 16 -15.67 23.74 9.84
N LEU A 17 -15.43 22.44 10.01
CA LEU A 17 -15.98 21.66 11.13
C LEU A 17 -15.31 22.03 12.45
N LEU A 18 -13.98 22.21 12.46
CA LEU A 18 -13.24 22.59 13.67
C LEU A 18 -13.66 23.96 14.22
N ARG A 19 -14.00 24.90 13.33
CA ARG A 19 -14.55 26.22 13.72
C ARG A 19 -15.91 26.14 14.39
N GLN A 20 -16.70 25.09 14.12
CA GLN A 20 -18.01 24.88 14.73
C GLN A 20 -17.93 24.27 16.13
N ILE A 21 -16.79 23.66 16.49
CA ILE A 21 -16.58 23.01 17.80
C ILE A 21 -15.82 23.98 18.72
N GLU A 22 -16.40 25.17 18.96
CA GLU A 22 -15.87 26.28 19.79
C GLU A 22 -14.60 25.94 20.63
N GLY A 23 -13.43 26.40 20.19
CA GLY A 23 -12.19 26.40 21.00
C GLY A 23 -11.11 25.38 20.63
N MET A 24 -11.34 24.43 19.72
CA MET A 24 -10.28 23.47 19.33
C MET A 24 -9.21 24.01 18.36
N GLU A 25 -9.37 25.22 17.80
CA GLU A 25 -8.35 25.84 16.92
C GLU A 25 -7.00 26.01 17.64
N HIS A 26 -6.99 26.04 18.98
CA HIS A 26 -5.80 26.24 19.81
C HIS A 26 -5.28 24.96 20.50
N ILE A 27 -6.10 23.90 20.60
CA ILE A 27 -5.78 22.70 21.39
C ILE A 27 -5.03 21.65 20.55
N ILE A 28 -5.25 21.65 19.23
CA ILE A 28 -4.56 20.74 18.31
C ILE A 28 -3.80 21.62 17.31
N PRO A 29 -2.46 21.68 17.36
CA PRO A 29 -1.70 22.35 16.32
C PRO A 29 -1.97 21.62 15.00
N LEU A 30 -2.88 22.17 14.20
CA LEU A 30 -3.30 21.57 12.94
C LEU A 30 -2.11 21.33 12.01
N GLN A 31 -1.08 22.18 12.11
CA GLN A 31 0.18 22.02 11.40
C GLN A 31 0.92 20.71 11.74
N ARG A 32 0.76 20.16 12.95
CA ARG A 32 1.42 18.90 13.36
C ARG A 32 0.80 17.66 12.70
N PHE A 33 -0.48 17.72 12.30
CA PHE A 33 -1.19 16.62 11.64
C PHE A 33 -1.46 16.84 10.14
N LEU A 34 -1.65 18.08 9.70
CA LEU A 34 -2.01 18.43 8.31
C LEU A 34 -0.90 19.17 7.55
N GLY A 35 0.17 19.61 8.22
CA GLY A 35 1.22 20.44 7.62
C GLY A 35 2.39 19.66 7.04
N GLN A 36 2.65 18.45 7.51
CA GLN A 36 3.77 17.64 7.02
C GLN A 36 3.34 16.81 5.81
N ARG A 37 3.49 17.40 4.62
CA ARG A 37 3.47 16.61 3.38
C ARG A 37 4.71 15.74 3.34
N ILE A 38 4.55 14.44 3.56
CA ILE A 38 5.58 13.47 3.25
C ILE A 38 5.68 13.42 1.71
N PRO A 39 6.86 13.69 1.12
CA PRO A 39 7.03 13.56 -0.33
C PRO A 39 6.76 12.11 -0.74
N LEU A 40 6.36 11.87 -1.99
CA LEU A 40 6.01 10.51 -2.45
C LEU A 40 7.14 9.50 -2.19
N ALA A 41 8.40 9.93 -2.35
CA ALA A 41 9.57 9.12 -2.03
C ALA A 41 9.66 8.73 -0.54
N GLY A 42 9.19 9.60 0.37
CA GLY A 42 9.19 9.37 1.81
C GLY A 42 8.04 8.47 2.29
N VAL A 43 7.03 8.20 1.47
CA VAL A 43 5.95 7.26 1.82
C VAL A 43 6.47 5.82 1.82
N ALA A 44 7.42 5.50 0.94
CA ALA A 44 8.11 4.21 0.87
C ALA A 44 7.17 2.97 0.80
N HIS A 45 5.96 3.12 0.22
CA HIS A 45 4.96 2.05 0.06
C HIS A 45 4.73 1.69 -1.41
N GLN A 46 5.73 1.85 -2.28
CA GLN A 46 5.64 1.42 -3.68
C GLN A 46 5.38 -0.09 -3.72
N ASN A 47 4.32 -0.49 -4.41
CA ASN A 47 3.86 -1.86 -4.48
C ASN A 47 3.13 -2.13 -5.80
N GLY A 48 2.88 -3.41 -6.10
CA GLY A 48 2.06 -3.82 -7.24
C GLY A 48 2.72 -3.70 -8.61
N THR A 49 4.04 -3.64 -8.69
CA THR A 49 4.80 -3.59 -9.94
C THR A 49 4.85 -4.93 -10.68
N ILE A 50 4.64 -6.06 -9.98
CA ILE A 50 4.65 -7.43 -10.54
C ILE A 50 3.51 -8.21 -9.87
N ARG A 51 2.27 -7.82 -10.19
CA ARG A 51 1.08 -8.30 -9.48
C ARG A 51 0.87 -9.80 -9.66
N PHE A 52 0.45 -10.45 -8.59
CA PHE A 52 -0.06 -11.81 -8.65
C PHE A 52 -1.54 -11.87 -9.10
N GLY A 53 -2.00 -13.04 -9.53
CA GLY A 53 -3.38 -13.26 -9.95
C GLY A 53 -3.60 -14.64 -10.56
N ASN A 54 -4.84 -14.94 -10.91
CA ASN A 54 -5.22 -16.24 -11.49
C ASN A 54 -5.15 -16.27 -13.02
N ASP A 55 -5.01 -15.11 -13.67
CA ASP A 55 -5.01 -14.98 -15.12
C ASP A 55 -3.66 -14.42 -15.61
N PRO A 56 -2.87 -15.19 -16.39
CA PRO A 56 -1.59 -14.74 -16.93
C PRO A 56 -1.71 -13.55 -17.89
N LYS A 57 -2.90 -13.26 -18.43
CA LYS A 57 -3.11 -12.07 -19.28
C LYS A 57 -3.19 -10.76 -18.49
N THR A 58 -3.42 -10.84 -17.18
CA THR A 58 -3.64 -9.66 -16.32
C THR A 58 -2.70 -9.59 -15.11
N SER A 59 -1.93 -10.66 -14.86
CA SER A 59 -0.98 -10.80 -13.77
C SER A 59 0.30 -11.49 -14.24
N ALA A 60 1.44 -11.12 -13.66
CA ALA A 60 2.74 -11.71 -14.00
C ALA A 60 3.03 -12.96 -13.17
N LEU A 61 2.43 -13.05 -11.98
CA LEU A 61 2.60 -14.17 -11.06
C LEU A 61 1.28 -14.89 -10.80
N ASP A 62 1.33 -16.17 -10.48
CA ASP A 62 0.21 -16.91 -9.90
C ASP A 62 -0.03 -16.56 -8.42
N ALA A 63 -1.08 -17.11 -7.81
CA ALA A 63 -1.40 -16.87 -6.39
C ALA A 63 -0.31 -17.32 -5.39
N ASN A 64 0.68 -18.12 -5.83
CA ASN A 64 1.84 -18.53 -5.03
C ASN A 64 3.07 -17.66 -5.32
N CYS A 65 2.88 -16.50 -5.97
CA CYS A 65 3.95 -15.57 -6.33
C CYS A 65 4.99 -16.16 -7.28
N LYS A 66 4.63 -17.23 -8.00
CA LYS A 66 5.45 -17.84 -9.04
C LYS A 66 5.16 -17.18 -10.38
N ALA A 67 6.18 -16.91 -11.18
CA ALA A 67 5.97 -16.42 -12.55
C ALA A 67 5.17 -17.44 -13.38
N HIS A 68 4.17 -16.97 -14.13
CA HIS A 68 3.35 -17.86 -14.98
C HIS A 68 4.18 -18.58 -16.05
N GLU A 69 5.19 -17.91 -16.58
CA GLU A 69 5.99 -18.40 -17.73
C GLU A 69 7.26 -19.18 -17.31
N VAL A 70 7.69 -19.09 -16.05
CA VAL A 70 8.96 -19.64 -15.58
C VAL A 70 8.76 -20.46 -14.30
N ASP A 71 9.03 -21.76 -14.38
CA ASP A 71 8.63 -22.72 -13.35
C ASP A 71 9.31 -22.54 -11.98
N ASN A 72 10.52 -22.01 -11.99
CA ASN A 72 11.40 -21.88 -10.82
C ASN A 72 11.67 -20.41 -10.44
N LEU A 73 10.87 -19.46 -10.92
CA LEU A 73 11.01 -18.04 -10.62
C LEU A 73 9.87 -17.56 -9.72
N TYR A 74 10.21 -16.96 -8.59
CA TYR A 74 9.27 -16.42 -7.61
C TYR A 74 9.64 -14.98 -7.25
N VAL A 75 8.63 -14.16 -6.98
CA VAL A 75 8.82 -12.76 -6.55
C VAL A 75 8.05 -12.52 -5.26
N VAL A 76 8.78 -12.22 -4.18
CA VAL A 76 8.26 -12.29 -2.81
C VAL A 76 8.57 -11.01 -2.02
N ASP A 77 8.23 -9.86 -2.60
CA ASP A 77 8.43 -8.52 -2.02
C ASP A 77 7.16 -7.65 -2.11
N ALA A 78 7.25 -6.33 -2.06
CA ALA A 78 6.07 -5.46 -2.21
C ALA A 78 5.44 -5.48 -3.63
N SER A 79 6.09 -6.06 -4.63
CA SER A 79 5.63 -6.01 -6.02
C SER A 79 4.38 -6.88 -6.28
N PHE A 80 4.13 -7.92 -5.49
CA PHE A 80 3.03 -8.88 -5.75
C PHE A 80 1.63 -8.31 -5.52
N PHE A 81 1.50 -7.20 -4.79
CA PHE A 81 0.21 -6.66 -4.36
C PHE A 81 -0.69 -6.35 -5.57
N PRO A 82 -1.92 -6.88 -5.63
CA PRO A 82 -2.86 -6.57 -6.71
C PRO A 82 -3.39 -5.13 -6.59
N SER A 83 -3.40 -4.60 -5.36
CA SER A 83 -3.81 -3.24 -4.99
C SER A 83 -3.08 -2.79 -3.72
N SER A 84 -2.96 -1.48 -3.54
CA SER A 84 -2.39 -0.90 -2.32
C SER A 84 -3.42 -0.95 -1.19
N GLY A 85 -3.03 -1.50 -0.03
CA GLY A 85 -3.92 -1.69 1.12
C GLY A 85 -4.23 -0.44 1.94
N ALA A 86 -3.76 0.74 1.53
CA ALA A 86 -3.86 2.01 2.27
C ALA A 86 -3.29 2.00 3.72
N VAL A 87 -2.59 0.93 4.08
CA VAL A 87 -1.91 0.69 5.36
C VAL A 87 -0.46 0.24 5.11
N ASN A 88 0.33 0.13 6.17
CA ASN A 88 1.74 -0.26 6.07
C ASN A 88 1.87 -1.70 5.51
N PRO A 89 2.58 -1.91 4.37
CA PRO A 89 2.59 -3.20 3.68
C PRO A 89 3.55 -4.22 4.32
N ALA A 90 4.45 -3.79 5.20
CA ALA A 90 5.57 -4.60 5.70
C ALA A 90 5.14 -5.96 6.30
N LEU A 91 4.16 -5.96 7.20
CA LEU A 91 3.68 -7.21 7.83
C LEU A 91 3.00 -8.14 6.81
N THR A 92 2.28 -7.58 5.84
CA THR A 92 1.67 -8.35 4.75
C THR A 92 2.73 -8.96 3.83
N ILE A 93 3.83 -8.24 3.55
CA ILE A 93 4.97 -8.75 2.79
C ILE A 93 5.59 -9.95 3.52
N ILE A 94 5.88 -9.79 4.82
CA ILE A 94 6.47 -10.87 5.65
C ILE A 94 5.54 -12.09 5.70
N ALA A 95 4.26 -11.88 5.97
CA ALA A 95 3.28 -12.96 6.05
C ALA A 95 3.16 -13.71 4.71
N ASN A 96 3.14 -12.99 3.59
CA ASN A 96 3.10 -13.62 2.28
C ASN A 96 4.41 -14.37 1.96
N ALA A 97 5.55 -13.84 2.39
CA ALA A 97 6.84 -14.51 2.20
C ALA A 97 6.92 -15.85 2.92
N LEU A 98 6.44 -15.91 4.16
CA LEU A 98 6.34 -17.16 4.92
C LEU A 98 5.40 -18.16 4.24
N ARG A 99 4.22 -17.70 3.80
CA ARG A 99 3.25 -18.54 3.06
C ARG A 99 3.85 -19.13 1.77
N VAL A 100 4.59 -18.35 1.01
CA VAL A 100 5.28 -18.83 -0.21
C VAL A 100 6.40 -19.80 0.14
N GLY A 101 7.14 -19.54 1.23
CA GLY A 101 8.15 -20.46 1.75
C GLY A 101 7.56 -21.84 2.09
N ASP A 102 6.43 -21.89 2.78
CA ASP A 102 5.72 -23.14 3.09
C ASP A 102 5.28 -23.88 1.82
N HIS A 103 4.82 -23.15 0.80
CA HIS A 103 4.49 -23.73 -0.50
C HIS A 103 5.72 -24.36 -1.19
N LEU A 104 6.86 -23.65 -1.20
CA LEU A 104 8.10 -24.14 -1.78
C LEU A 104 8.59 -25.41 -1.06
N LEU A 105 8.49 -25.47 0.27
CA LEU A 105 8.81 -26.67 1.04
C LEU A 105 7.94 -27.87 0.70
N GLN A 106 6.71 -27.66 0.24
CA GLN A 106 5.84 -28.75 -0.23
C GLN A 106 6.18 -29.17 -1.66
N ARG A 107 6.52 -28.21 -2.52
CA ARG A 107 6.81 -28.42 -3.95
C ARG A 107 8.19 -29.05 -4.22
N LEU A 108 9.17 -28.74 -3.37
CA LEU A 108 10.57 -29.17 -3.54
C LEU A 108 10.94 -30.44 -2.74
N LYS A 109 9.98 -31.03 -2.04
CA LYS A 109 10.12 -32.38 -1.50
C LYS A 109 10.06 -33.41 -2.61
#